data_AF-A0A1Z9LNW1-F1
#
_entry.id   AF-A0A1Z9LNW1-F1
#
_cell.length_a   1.000
_cell.length_b   1.000
_cell.length_c   1.000
_cell.angle_alpha   90.00
_cell.angle_beta   90.00
_cell.angle_gamma   90.00
#
_symmetry.space_group_name_H-M   'P 1'
#
loop_
_entity.id
_entity.type
_entity.pdbx_description
1 polymer ?
#
loop_
_entity_poly.entity_id
_entity_poly.type
_entity_poly.pdbx_seq_one_letter_code
_entity_poly.pdbx_strand_id
1 'polypeptide(L)'
;MSSQWDDLLRNCGEWRGSFDTMNPALQLIKHQPSLLTLEPAPSGVPIQLTLLLWPEGVGSSPHQMPSGEPEKRIVQSFTRLDPDMGVFGTGSFSRGTLYRSNWTKLYAEFGFLHGQRRHRLVLLWDGAGQLDRIVLIREFLEGSSALECPALQADHLIGDWNCEIPSPGDNILISAKDLDHWIFLPDGGALLAPVQIDPNQPFSIEALWMSSLTRLERIARRYSDNGALASVEHQLLTR
;
A
#
# COMPACT_ATOMS: atom_id res chain seq x y z
N MET A 1 17.03 1.87 18.15
CA MET A 1 16.16 2.50 17.14
C MET A 1 16.66 2.02 15.79
N SER A 2 15.83 1.29 15.05
CA SER A 2 16.10 0.89 13.65
C SER A 2 16.17 2.15 12.79
N SER A 3 17.07 2.22 11.80
CA SER A 3 17.00 3.31 10.82
C SER A 3 15.83 3.07 9.87
N GLN A 4 15.27 4.11 9.25
CA GLN A 4 14.23 3.93 8.23
C GLN A 4 14.71 3.06 7.05
N TRP A 5 16.02 2.99 6.81
CA TRP A 5 16.59 2.08 5.83
C TRP A 5 16.53 0.62 6.28
N ASP A 6 16.85 0.35 7.55
CA ASP A 6 16.72 -0.99 8.14
C ASP A 6 15.27 -1.46 8.15
N ASP A 7 14.33 -0.54 8.34
CA ASP A 7 12.90 -0.83 8.21
C ASP A 7 12.50 -1.14 6.77
N LEU A 8 13.08 -0.45 5.78
CA LEU A 8 12.86 -0.77 4.36
C LEU A 8 13.41 -2.15 4.01
N LEU A 9 14.57 -2.53 4.56
CA LEU A 9 15.21 -3.84 4.35
C LEU A 9 14.32 -5.02 4.77
N ARG A 10 13.33 -4.80 5.64
CA ARG A 10 12.32 -5.82 5.99
C ARG A 10 11.48 -6.28 4.79
N ASN A 11 11.41 -5.49 3.72
CA ASN A 11 10.73 -5.84 2.48
C ASN A 11 11.56 -6.72 1.56
N CYS A 12 12.84 -6.94 1.85
CA CYS A 12 13.71 -7.79 1.03
C CYS A 12 13.22 -9.23 1.00
N GLY A 13 13.29 -9.84 -0.19
CA GLY A 13 12.72 -11.16 -0.46
C GLY A 13 12.11 -11.25 -1.85
N GLU A 14 11.64 -12.45 -2.17
CA GLU A 14 10.88 -12.73 -3.38
C GLU A 14 9.39 -12.77 -3.02
N TRP A 15 8.59 -11.96 -3.72
CA TRP A 15 7.18 -11.74 -3.45
C TRP A 15 6.34 -12.09 -4.67
N ARG A 16 5.46 -13.09 -4.53
CA ARG A 16 4.53 -13.58 -5.56
C ARG A 16 3.14 -13.01 -5.32
N GLY A 17 2.45 -12.63 -6.37
CA GLY A 17 1.15 -11.99 -6.22
C GLY A 17 0.50 -11.58 -7.53
N SER A 18 -0.39 -10.60 -7.45
CA SER A 18 -1.00 -9.96 -8.62
C SER A 18 -1.19 -8.47 -8.41
N PHE A 19 -1.30 -7.75 -9.52
CA PHE A 19 -1.72 -6.36 -9.61
C PHE A 19 -3.16 -6.34 -10.15
N ASP A 20 -4.11 -5.99 -9.30
CA ASP A 20 -5.51 -5.88 -9.66
C ASP A 20 -5.86 -4.42 -9.84
N THR A 21 -5.99 -4.00 -11.08
CA THR A 21 -6.38 -2.64 -11.44
C THR A 21 -7.89 -2.54 -11.52
N MET A 22 -8.47 -1.63 -10.75
CA MET A 22 -9.90 -1.38 -10.65
C MET A 22 -10.22 0.08 -10.98
N ASN A 23 -11.47 0.32 -11.40
CA ASN A 23 -12.03 1.67 -11.43
C ASN A 23 -12.45 2.13 -10.01
N PRO A 24 -12.84 3.41 -9.82
CA PRO A 24 -13.29 3.91 -8.52
C PRO A 24 -14.52 3.20 -7.94
N ALA A 25 -15.30 2.50 -8.76
CA ALA A 25 -16.43 1.67 -8.34
C ALA A 25 -16.03 0.22 -7.99
N LEU A 26 -14.71 -0.04 -7.85
CA LEU A 26 -14.12 -1.36 -7.57
C LEU A 26 -14.40 -2.45 -8.62
N GLN A 27 -14.77 -2.05 -9.84
CA GLN A 27 -14.88 -3.01 -10.93
C GLN A 27 -13.48 -3.31 -11.47
N LEU A 28 -13.13 -4.59 -11.52
CA LEU A 28 -11.85 -5.07 -12.04
C LEU A 28 -11.72 -4.74 -13.53
N ILE A 29 -10.66 -4.02 -13.88
CA ILE A 29 -10.28 -3.68 -15.25
C ILE A 29 -9.23 -4.66 -15.78
N LYS A 30 -8.23 -4.99 -14.94
CA LYS A 30 -7.07 -5.81 -15.32
C LYS A 30 -6.55 -6.58 -14.12
N HIS A 31 -6.27 -7.87 -14.31
CA HIS A 31 -5.60 -8.73 -13.32
C HIS A 31 -4.26 -9.20 -13.88
N GLN A 32 -3.16 -8.78 -13.25
CA GLN A 32 -1.82 -9.06 -13.77
C GLN A 32 -0.97 -9.84 -12.75
N PRO A 33 -0.65 -11.13 -13.00
CA PRO A 33 0.23 -11.90 -12.13
C PRO A 33 1.64 -11.30 -12.08
N SER A 34 2.30 -11.38 -10.93
CA SER A 34 3.57 -10.72 -10.68
C SER A 34 4.55 -11.50 -9.81
N LEU A 35 5.84 -11.27 -10.04
CA LEU A 35 6.95 -11.65 -9.18
C LEU A 35 7.81 -10.40 -8.91
N LEU A 36 7.96 -10.04 -7.64
CA LEU A 36 8.80 -8.92 -7.21
C LEU A 36 9.93 -9.43 -6.32
N THR A 37 11.17 -9.23 -6.75
CA THR A 37 12.37 -9.55 -5.96
C THR A 37 13.01 -8.26 -5.47
N LEU A 38 13.25 -8.17 -4.16
CA LEU A 38 14.05 -7.12 -3.52
C LEU A 38 15.30 -7.76 -2.91
N GLU A 39 16.46 -7.50 -3.52
CA GLU A 39 17.74 -8.08 -3.11
C GLU A 39 18.68 -6.99 -2.58
N PRO A 40 19.05 -7.01 -1.29
CA PRO A 40 20.02 -6.07 -0.75
C PRO A 40 21.45 -6.52 -1.10
N ALA A 41 22.32 -5.55 -1.39
CA ALA A 41 23.76 -5.81 -1.43
C ALA A 41 24.27 -6.31 -0.05
N PRO A 42 25.48 -6.91 0.04
CA PRO A 42 26.02 -7.40 1.32
C PRO A 42 26.13 -6.33 2.42
N SER A 43 26.29 -5.07 2.05
CA SER A 43 26.29 -3.90 2.95
C SER A 43 24.90 -3.45 3.38
N GLY A 44 23.82 -4.03 2.83
CA GLY A 44 22.45 -3.54 2.93
C GLY A 44 22.09 -2.43 1.93
N VAL A 45 23.05 -1.92 1.16
CA VAL A 45 22.86 -0.83 0.18
C VAL A 45 23.69 -1.10 -1.08
N PRO A 46 23.12 -1.02 -2.30
CA PRO A 46 21.71 -0.75 -2.61
C PRO A 46 20.77 -1.93 -2.35
N ILE A 47 19.47 -1.65 -2.40
CA ILE A 47 18.44 -2.68 -2.62
C ILE A 47 18.10 -2.68 -4.12
N GLN A 48 18.26 -3.83 -4.76
CA GLN A 48 17.89 -4.06 -6.16
C GLN A 48 16.47 -4.60 -6.24
N LEU A 49 15.60 -3.92 -6.97
CA LEU A 49 14.26 -4.37 -7.30
C LEU A 49 14.23 -4.93 -8.70
N THR A 50 13.67 -6.13 -8.86
CA THR A 50 13.20 -6.66 -10.14
C THR A 50 11.72 -7.01 -10.01
N LEU A 51 10.88 -6.42 -10.85
CA LEU A 51 9.45 -6.75 -10.97
C LEU A 51 9.19 -7.35 -12.34
N LEU A 52 8.65 -8.57 -12.34
CA LEU A 52 8.17 -9.28 -13.52
C LEU A 52 6.64 -9.32 -13.48
N LEU A 53 6.03 -9.11 -14.64
CA LEU A 53 4.58 -9.11 -14.82
C LEU A 53 4.21 -9.97 -16.02
N TRP A 54 3.23 -10.86 -15.85
CA TRP A 54 2.76 -11.78 -16.89
C TRP A 54 1.49 -11.26 -17.59
N PRO A 55 1.11 -11.80 -18.76
CA PRO A 55 -0.19 -11.53 -19.37
C PRO A 55 -1.38 -11.96 -18.48
N GLU A 56 -2.54 -11.38 -18.73
CA GLU A 56 -3.79 -11.80 -18.08
C GLU A 56 -4.19 -13.22 -18.51
N GLY A 57 -4.92 -13.93 -17.65
CA GLY A 57 -5.43 -15.27 -17.94
C GLY A 57 -4.39 -16.40 -17.85
N VAL A 58 -3.12 -16.08 -17.58
CA VAL A 58 -2.13 -17.09 -17.16
C VAL A 58 -2.55 -17.60 -15.80
N GLY A 59 -2.68 -18.93 -15.66
CA GLY A 59 -2.99 -19.56 -14.39
C GLY A 59 -1.92 -19.19 -13.36
N SER A 60 -2.31 -18.38 -12.39
CA SER A 60 -1.46 -18.00 -11.26
C SER A 60 -2.18 -18.32 -9.96
N SER A 61 -1.51 -19.06 -9.10
CA SER A 61 -1.88 -19.18 -7.69
C SER A 61 -0.92 -18.31 -6.89
N PRO A 62 -1.34 -17.73 -5.75
CA PRO A 62 -0.43 -17.07 -4.82
C PRO A 62 0.85 -17.86 -4.50
N HIS A 63 0.78 -19.19 -4.59
CA HIS A 63 1.86 -20.11 -4.25
C HIS A 63 2.51 -20.79 -5.46
N GLN A 64 2.16 -20.42 -6.68
CA GLN A 64 2.74 -21.01 -7.89
C GLN A 64 3.19 -19.92 -8.86
N MET A 65 4.39 -20.10 -9.42
CA MET A 65 4.88 -19.23 -10.48
C MET A 65 3.95 -19.26 -11.68
N PRO A 66 3.64 -18.09 -12.27
CA PRO A 66 2.94 -18.04 -13.54
C PRO A 66 3.74 -18.82 -14.60
N SER A 67 3.06 -19.65 -15.39
CA SER A 67 3.67 -20.37 -16.50
C SER A 67 3.98 -19.43 -17.66
N GLY A 68 5.11 -19.65 -18.35
CA GLY A 68 5.51 -18.87 -19.53
C GLY A 68 6.35 -17.63 -19.19
N GLU A 69 6.61 -16.80 -20.20
CA GLU A 69 7.48 -15.64 -20.09
C GLU A 69 6.71 -14.38 -19.61
N PRO A 70 7.34 -13.53 -18.77
CA PRO A 70 6.75 -12.25 -18.40
C PRO A 70 6.68 -11.30 -19.61
N GLU A 71 5.58 -10.55 -19.73
CA GLU A 71 5.43 -9.53 -20.78
C GLU A 71 6.16 -8.23 -20.46
N LYS A 72 6.44 -7.98 -19.17
CA LYS A 72 7.08 -6.76 -18.71
C LYS A 72 8.05 -7.04 -17.57
N ARG A 73 9.21 -6.39 -17.65
CA ARG A 73 10.24 -6.37 -16.62
C ARG A 73 10.58 -4.94 -16.23
N ILE A 74 10.57 -4.65 -14.94
CA ILE A 74 10.98 -3.37 -14.37
C ILE A 74 12.15 -3.64 -13.42
N VAL A 75 13.22 -2.84 -13.53
CA VAL A 75 14.38 -2.93 -12.65
C VAL A 75 14.64 -1.54 -12.04
N GLN A 76 14.86 -1.49 -10.73
CA GLN A 76 15.17 -0.26 -9.99
C GLN A 76 16.26 -0.54 -8.95
N SER A 77 17.06 0.47 -8.63
CA SER A 77 18.10 0.38 -7.60
C SER A 77 17.88 1.51 -6.59
N PHE A 78 17.68 1.16 -5.32
CA PHE A 78 17.52 2.11 -4.23
C PHE A 78 18.84 2.22 -3.46
N THR A 79 19.40 3.42 -3.39
CA THR A 79 20.63 3.72 -2.61
C THR A 79 20.37 4.64 -1.42
N ARG A 80 19.17 5.23 -1.36
CA ARG A 80 18.67 6.11 -0.30
C ARG A 80 17.14 6.12 -0.34
N LEU A 81 16.52 6.62 0.72
CA LEU A 81 15.08 6.89 0.73
C LEU A 81 14.80 8.17 -0.05
N ASP A 82 13.77 8.13 -0.89
CA ASP A 82 13.30 9.32 -1.58
C ASP A 82 12.54 10.24 -0.59
N PRO A 83 12.56 11.57 -0.79
CA PRO A 83 11.90 12.49 0.14
C PRO A 83 10.38 12.31 0.26
N ASP A 84 9.76 11.60 -0.68
CA ASP A 84 8.32 11.30 -0.69
C ASP A 84 7.95 10.01 0.04
N MET A 85 8.95 9.30 0.54
CA MET A 85 8.79 8.00 1.17
C MET A 85 8.73 8.13 2.69
N GLY A 86 7.66 7.60 3.28
CA GLY A 86 7.61 7.24 4.70
C GLY A 86 7.89 5.75 4.85
N VAL A 87 8.80 5.37 5.74
CA VAL A 87 9.09 3.97 6.10
C VAL A 87 8.99 3.84 7.61
N PHE A 88 8.32 2.78 8.07
CA PHE A 88 7.91 2.62 9.47
C PHE A 88 8.44 1.33 10.07
N GLY A 89 8.49 1.25 11.41
CA GLY A 89 9.10 0.14 12.14
C GLY A 89 8.51 -1.26 11.88
N THR A 90 7.31 -1.35 11.32
CA THR A 90 6.71 -2.62 10.86
C THR A 90 7.30 -3.13 9.54
N GLY A 91 8.07 -2.28 8.84
CA GLY A 91 8.47 -2.46 7.44
C GLY A 91 7.44 -1.96 6.45
N SER A 92 6.26 -1.51 6.92
CA SER A 92 5.30 -0.81 6.09
C SER A 92 5.87 0.52 5.59
N PHE A 93 5.42 0.97 4.43
CA PHE A 93 5.88 2.18 3.79
C PHE A 93 4.76 2.91 3.04
N SER A 94 5.01 4.16 2.68
CA SER A 94 4.21 4.87 1.69
C SER A 94 5.08 5.79 0.86
N ARG A 95 4.79 5.90 -0.43
CA ARG A 95 5.45 6.81 -1.39
C ARG A 95 4.40 7.49 -2.27
N GLY A 96 4.74 8.57 -2.95
CA GLY A 96 3.74 9.29 -3.74
C GLY A 96 4.20 10.65 -4.23
N THR A 97 3.29 11.43 -4.79
CA THR A 97 3.66 12.77 -5.26
C THR A 97 4.06 13.67 -4.09
N LEU A 98 5.19 14.39 -4.22
CA LEU A 98 5.64 15.40 -3.23
C LEU A 98 4.87 16.70 -3.33
N TYR A 99 4.70 17.17 -4.55
CA TYR A 99 4.07 18.44 -4.85
C TYR A 99 3.10 18.22 -6.00
N ARG A 100 1.83 18.50 -5.74
CA ARG A 100 0.81 18.55 -6.80
C ARG A 100 1.14 19.71 -7.73
N SER A 101 1.11 19.46 -9.03
CA SER A 101 1.24 20.50 -10.06
C SER A 101 0.35 20.16 -11.26
N ASN A 102 0.11 21.14 -12.13
CA ASN A 102 -0.65 20.92 -13.36
C ASN A 102 0.03 19.93 -14.34
N TRP A 103 1.29 19.58 -14.09
CA TRP A 103 2.10 18.70 -14.93
C TRP A 103 2.38 17.33 -14.30
N THR A 104 2.02 17.15 -13.03
CA THR A 104 2.31 15.93 -12.27
C THR A 104 1.00 15.22 -11.95
N LYS A 105 0.85 13.99 -12.44
CA LYS A 105 -0.26 13.14 -12.00
C LYS A 105 -0.08 12.79 -10.53
N LEU A 106 -1.11 13.03 -9.73
CA LEU A 106 -1.12 12.66 -8.32
C LEU A 106 -1.20 11.14 -8.21
N TYR A 107 -0.31 10.56 -7.41
CA TYR A 107 -0.41 9.17 -7.00
C TYR A 107 0.03 9.00 -5.55
N ALA A 108 -0.48 7.95 -4.92
CA ALA A 108 -0.05 7.50 -3.61
C ALA A 108 0.02 5.98 -3.60
N GLU A 109 1.13 5.44 -3.11
CA GLU A 109 1.29 4.02 -2.80
C GLU A 109 1.41 3.84 -1.30
N PHE A 110 0.74 2.83 -0.79
CA PHE A 110 0.81 2.36 0.58
C PHE A 110 1.18 0.89 0.54
N GLY A 111 2.28 0.51 1.17
CA GLY A 111 2.70 -0.88 1.27
C GLY A 111 2.68 -1.32 2.72
N PHE A 112 1.81 -2.26 3.05
CA PHE A 112 1.76 -2.85 4.39
C PHE A 112 2.50 -4.19 4.40
N LEU A 113 3.25 -4.45 5.48
CA LEU A 113 3.99 -5.70 5.69
C LEU A 113 3.60 -6.32 7.02
N HIS A 114 3.14 -7.58 6.99
CA HIS A 114 2.87 -8.36 8.19
C HIS A 114 3.16 -9.84 7.95
N GLY A 115 4.11 -10.39 8.70
CA GLY A 115 4.56 -11.76 8.53
C GLY A 115 5.08 -11.99 7.10
N GLN A 116 4.49 -12.97 6.41
CA GLN A 116 4.88 -13.39 5.06
C GLN A 116 3.92 -12.84 3.97
N ARG A 117 3.25 -11.73 4.25
CA ARG A 117 2.28 -11.08 3.37
C ARG A 117 2.63 -9.61 3.20
N ARG A 118 2.42 -9.11 1.98
CA ARG A 118 2.25 -7.68 1.74
C ARG A 118 0.91 -7.40 1.11
N HIS A 119 0.34 -6.28 1.53
CA HIS A 119 -0.85 -5.71 0.92
C HIS A 119 -0.47 -4.30 0.51
N ARG A 120 -0.39 -4.05 -0.81
CA ARG A 120 -0.06 -2.72 -1.32
C ARG A 120 -1.22 -2.13 -2.10
N LEU A 121 -1.41 -0.83 -1.96
CA LEU A 121 -2.47 -0.08 -2.60
C LEU A 121 -1.87 1.11 -3.31
N VAL A 122 -2.12 1.22 -4.61
CA VAL A 122 -1.75 2.40 -5.42
C VAL A 122 -3.02 3.11 -5.86
N LEU A 123 -3.11 4.40 -5.56
CA LEU A 123 -4.19 5.28 -5.98
C LEU A 123 -3.64 6.27 -7.00
N LEU A 124 -4.34 6.40 -8.13
CA LEU A 124 -3.95 7.29 -9.23
C LEU A 124 -5.10 8.23 -9.57
N TRP A 125 -4.79 9.52 -9.65
CA TRP A 125 -5.69 10.55 -10.16
C TRP A 125 -5.27 10.95 -11.57
N ASP A 126 -6.26 11.32 -12.38
CA ASP A 126 -6.03 11.87 -13.71
C ASP A 126 -5.54 13.33 -13.67
N GLY A 127 -5.34 13.93 -14.85
CA GLY A 127 -4.90 15.32 -14.96
C GLY A 127 -5.94 16.36 -14.51
N ALA A 128 -7.21 15.97 -14.38
CA ALA A 128 -8.27 16.81 -13.82
C ALA A 128 -8.41 16.64 -12.30
N GLY A 129 -7.60 15.77 -11.68
CA GLY A 129 -7.67 15.48 -10.26
C GLY A 129 -8.82 14.56 -9.88
N GLN A 130 -9.39 13.80 -10.83
CA GLN A 130 -10.37 12.76 -10.54
C GLN A 130 -9.66 11.43 -10.27
N LEU A 131 -10.11 10.70 -9.25
CA LEU A 131 -9.61 9.36 -8.96
C LEU A 131 -9.92 8.47 -10.17
N ASP A 132 -8.88 7.94 -10.80
CA ASP A 132 -8.97 7.21 -12.06
C ASP A 132 -8.79 5.71 -11.84
N ARG A 133 -7.80 5.32 -11.03
CA ARG A 133 -7.44 3.92 -10.83
C ARG A 133 -7.09 3.62 -9.38
N ILE A 134 -7.52 2.44 -8.96
CA ILE A 134 -7.12 1.79 -7.71
C ILE A 134 -6.40 0.51 -8.11
N VAL A 135 -5.15 0.33 -7.68
CA VAL A 135 -4.38 -0.90 -7.92
C VAL A 135 -4.13 -1.58 -6.59
N LEU A 136 -4.75 -2.73 -6.40
CA LEU A 136 -4.53 -3.58 -5.24
C LEU A 136 -3.48 -4.64 -5.59
N ILE A 137 -2.41 -4.70 -4.81
CA ILE A 137 -1.30 -5.62 -5.01
C ILE A 137 -1.18 -6.53 -3.79
N ARG A 138 -1.54 -7.79 -3.96
CA ARG A 138 -1.58 -8.80 -2.89
C ARG A 138 -0.44 -9.77 -3.09
N GLU A 139 0.48 -9.78 -2.14
CA GLU A 139 1.76 -10.48 -2.28
C GLU A 139 2.02 -11.43 -1.11
N PHE A 140 2.74 -12.51 -1.44
CA PHE A 140 3.10 -13.61 -0.56
C PHE A 140 4.60 -13.83 -0.71
N LEU A 141 5.28 -13.96 0.42
CA LEU A 141 6.71 -14.29 0.39
C LEU A 141 6.91 -15.68 -0.22
N GLU A 142 7.99 -15.87 -0.96
CA GLU A 142 8.27 -17.18 -1.55
C GLU A 142 8.37 -18.29 -0.48
N GLY A 143 7.75 -19.44 -0.75
CA GLY A 143 7.65 -20.57 0.18
C GLY A 143 6.64 -20.38 1.31
N SER A 144 5.92 -19.26 1.35
CA SER A 144 4.89 -18.98 2.36
C SER A 144 3.63 -19.82 2.17
N SER A 145 3.04 -20.22 3.30
CA SER A 145 1.69 -20.81 3.39
C SER A 145 0.64 -19.80 3.89
N ALA A 146 0.98 -18.51 3.96
CA ALA A 146 0.04 -17.48 4.39
C ALA A 146 -1.15 -17.38 3.42
N LEU A 147 -2.30 -16.97 3.94
CA LEU A 147 -3.54 -16.85 3.19
C LEU A 147 -4.01 -15.40 3.14
N GLU A 148 -4.92 -15.11 2.22
CA GLU A 148 -5.66 -13.85 2.23
C GLU A 148 -6.60 -13.77 3.43
N CYS A 149 -6.78 -12.56 3.94
CA CYS A 149 -7.89 -12.25 4.83
C CYS A 149 -9.19 -12.22 4.02
N PRO A 150 -10.35 -12.45 4.66
CA PRO A 150 -11.63 -12.13 4.05
C PRO A 150 -11.69 -10.66 3.62
N ALA A 151 -12.58 -10.35 2.66
CA ALA A 151 -12.87 -8.96 2.31
C ALA A 151 -13.31 -8.18 3.54
N LEU A 152 -12.80 -6.95 3.69
CA LEU A 152 -13.08 -6.16 4.89
C LEU A 152 -14.54 -5.74 4.92
N GLN A 153 -15.13 -5.77 6.11
CA GLN A 153 -16.49 -5.30 6.38
C GLN A 153 -16.41 -4.24 7.48
N ALA A 154 -17.33 -3.27 7.46
CA ALA A 154 -17.36 -2.19 8.44
C ALA A 154 -17.37 -2.69 9.88
N ASP A 155 -18.19 -3.72 10.16
CA ASP A 155 -18.32 -4.32 11.50
C ASP A 155 -17.01 -4.90 12.04
N HIS A 156 -16.05 -5.26 11.18
CA HIS A 156 -14.74 -5.72 11.65
C HIS A 156 -13.91 -4.61 12.29
N LEU A 157 -14.10 -3.35 11.87
CA LEU A 157 -13.37 -2.17 12.35
C LEU A 157 -14.01 -1.52 13.57
N ILE A 158 -15.33 -1.65 13.76
CA ILE A 158 -16.05 -0.96 14.84
C ILE A 158 -15.53 -1.44 16.21
N GLY A 159 -15.29 -0.49 17.10
CA GLY A 159 -14.85 -0.72 18.48
C GLY A 159 -13.57 0.01 18.85
N ASP A 160 -13.06 -0.33 20.03
CA ASP A 160 -11.85 0.24 20.60
C ASP A 160 -10.59 -0.41 20.02
N TRP A 161 -9.60 0.42 19.71
CA TRP A 161 -8.29 0.02 19.22
C TRP A 161 -7.20 0.71 20.02
N ASN A 162 -6.24 -0.08 20.49
CA ASN A 162 -5.08 0.38 21.23
C ASN A 162 -3.93 0.66 20.27
N CYS A 163 -3.25 1.79 20.42
CA CYS A 163 -2.08 2.09 19.62
C CYS A 163 -0.83 1.48 20.22
N GLU A 164 -0.14 0.62 19.47
CA GLU A 164 1.12 -0.01 19.91
C GLU A 164 2.35 0.87 19.69
N ILE A 165 2.23 1.88 18.82
CA ILE A 165 3.32 2.81 18.49
C ILE A 165 2.98 4.18 19.10
N PRO A 166 3.45 4.46 20.33
CA PRO A 166 3.13 5.70 21.00
C PRO A 166 3.92 6.85 20.36
N SER A 167 3.24 7.59 19.49
CA SER A 167 3.55 8.97 19.04
C SER A 167 3.79 9.10 17.52
N PRO A 168 2.96 9.89 16.81
CA PRO A 168 1.68 10.49 17.24
C PRO A 168 0.55 9.47 16.98
N GLY A 169 0.40 8.51 17.89
CA GLY A 169 -0.62 7.48 17.80
C GLY A 169 -1.38 7.40 19.10
N ASP A 170 -2.64 7.83 19.09
CA ASP A 170 -3.57 7.67 20.21
C ASP A 170 -4.43 6.43 20.01
N ASN A 171 -4.94 5.87 21.10
CA ASN A 171 -6.02 4.89 21.03
C ASN A 171 -7.22 5.50 20.32
N ILE A 172 -7.91 4.71 19.50
CA ILE A 172 -9.06 5.19 18.73
C ILE A 172 -10.29 4.34 18.98
N LEU A 173 -11.45 5.00 18.99
CA LEU A 173 -12.76 4.36 18.89
C LEU A 173 -13.26 4.57 17.46
N ILE A 174 -13.47 3.48 16.72
CA ILE A 174 -14.08 3.54 15.40
C ILE A 174 -15.58 3.27 15.54
N SER A 175 -16.40 4.22 15.13
CA SER A 175 -17.85 4.07 15.05
C SER A 175 -18.30 3.85 13.59
N ALA A 176 -19.54 3.37 13.40
CA ALA A 176 -20.10 3.18 12.06
C ALA A 176 -20.08 4.47 11.22
N LYS A 177 -20.28 5.64 11.85
CA LYS A 177 -20.30 6.94 11.16
C LYS A 177 -18.93 7.33 10.60
N ASP A 178 -17.85 6.87 11.23
CA ASP A 178 -16.49 7.14 10.77
C ASP A 178 -16.16 6.37 9.48
N LEU A 179 -17.01 5.41 9.10
CA LEU A 179 -16.81 4.47 8.00
C LEU A 179 -17.61 4.81 6.74
N ASP A 180 -18.48 5.83 6.77
CA ASP A 180 -19.43 6.16 5.69
C ASP A 180 -18.77 6.41 4.33
N HIS A 181 -17.52 6.88 4.32
CA HIS A 181 -16.76 7.21 3.11
C HIS A 181 -15.61 6.26 2.80
N TRP A 182 -15.44 5.22 3.62
CA TRP A 182 -14.41 4.22 3.38
C TRP A 182 -14.81 3.30 2.24
N ILE A 183 -13.85 3.01 1.38
CA ILE A 183 -13.99 2.03 0.32
C ILE A 183 -13.28 0.75 0.79
N PHE A 184 -14.06 -0.28 1.08
CA PHE A 184 -13.57 -1.58 1.53
C PHE A 184 -13.04 -2.42 0.35
N LEU A 185 -11.90 -3.08 0.57
CA LEU A 185 -11.21 -3.88 -0.43
C LEU A 185 -11.16 -5.36 -0.01
N PRO A 186 -10.85 -6.26 -0.96
CA PRO A 186 -10.42 -7.62 -0.63
C PRO A 186 -9.22 -7.65 0.34
N ASP A 187 -8.96 -8.82 0.93
CA ASP A 187 -7.78 -9.09 1.76
C ASP A 187 -7.58 -8.10 2.92
N GLY A 188 -8.67 -7.72 3.60
CA GLY A 188 -8.63 -6.87 4.78
C GLY A 188 -8.27 -5.40 4.53
N GLY A 189 -8.19 -4.96 3.26
CA GLY A 189 -7.85 -3.59 2.91
C GLY A 189 -9.02 -2.62 2.98
N ALA A 190 -8.73 -1.33 3.17
CA ALA A 190 -9.64 -0.25 2.81
C ALA A 190 -8.87 1.04 2.52
N LEU A 191 -9.56 2.01 1.93
CA LEU A 191 -9.03 3.34 1.67
C LEU A 191 -10.06 4.43 1.95
N LEU A 192 -9.56 5.61 2.24
CA LEU A 192 -10.32 6.85 2.30
C LEU A 192 -9.54 7.91 1.52
N ALA A 193 -10.09 8.38 0.42
CA ALA A 193 -9.44 9.35 -0.44
C ALA A 193 -10.47 10.21 -1.19
N PRO A 194 -10.13 11.46 -1.56
CA PRO A 194 -11.02 12.31 -2.33
C PRO A 194 -11.23 11.73 -3.74
N VAL A 195 -12.49 11.62 -4.16
CA VAL A 195 -12.83 11.27 -5.54
C VAL A 195 -12.38 12.37 -6.49
N GLN A 196 -12.61 13.63 -6.12
CA GLN A 196 -12.11 14.81 -6.83
C GLN A 196 -11.18 15.59 -5.90
N ILE A 197 -9.99 15.93 -6.38
CA ILE A 197 -9.05 16.81 -5.69
C ILE A 197 -9.41 18.26 -5.98
N ASP A 198 -9.66 19.04 -4.93
CA ASP A 198 -9.75 20.51 -5.02
C ASP A 198 -8.32 21.09 -5.00
N PRO A 199 -7.91 21.87 -6.02
CA PRO A 199 -6.57 22.41 -6.09
C PRO A 199 -6.20 23.40 -4.98
N ASN A 200 -7.17 23.98 -4.28
CA ASN A 200 -6.96 25.06 -3.31
C ASN A 200 -7.27 24.64 -1.86
N GLN A 201 -7.51 23.35 -1.62
CA GLN A 201 -7.81 22.84 -0.29
C GLN A 201 -6.79 21.77 0.12
N PRO A 202 -6.46 21.70 1.42
CA PRO A 202 -5.73 20.55 1.93
C PRO A 202 -6.57 19.28 1.77
N PHE A 203 -5.89 18.15 1.63
CA PHE A 203 -6.56 16.85 1.55
C PHE A 203 -5.70 15.75 2.16
N SER A 204 -6.33 14.64 2.53
CA SER A 204 -5.64 13.43 3.00
C SER A 204 -5.94 12.26 2.08
N ILE A 205 -4.99 11.33 2.01
CA ILE A 205 -5.18 10.03 1.40
C ILE A 205 -4.80 9.01 2.45
N GLU A 206 -5.71 8.09 2.74
CA GLU A 206 -5.52 7.09 3.77
C GLU A 206 -5.76 5.70 3.23
N ALA A 207 -4.96 4.77 3.72
CA ALA A 207 -5.15 3.34 3.50
C ALA A 207 -5.02 2.62 4.84
N LEU A 208 -5.71 1.49 4.95
CA LEU A 208 -5.56 0.57 6.05
C LEU A 208 -5.43 -0.87 5.56
N TRP A 209 -4.88 -1.70 6.43
CA TRP A 209 -4.89 -3.15 6.27
C TRP A 209 -5.12 -3.83 7.61
N MET A 210 -6.24 -4.55 7.69
CA MET A 210 -6.56 -5.46 8.79
C MET A 210 -6.00 -6.84 8.46
N SER A 211 -4.76 -7.09 8.87
CA SER A 211 -4.04 -8.34 8.58
C SER A 211 -4.41 -9.49 9.53
N SER A 212 -5.16 -9.20 10.59
CA SER A 212 -5.88 -10.17 11.41
C SER A 212 -7.07 -9.49 12.08
N LEU A 213 -7.99 -10.26 12.67
CA LEU A 213 -9.11 -9.70 13.44
C LEU A 213 -8.68 -8.81 14.60
N THR A 214 -7.42 -8.85 15.05
CA THR A 214 -6.91 -8.09 16.19
C THR A 214 -5.80 -7.13 15.83
N ARG A 215 -5.49 -6.96 14.53
CA ARG A 215 -4.38 -6.15 14.07
C ARG A 215 -4.75 -5.31 12.85
N LEU A 216 -4.63 -4.01 13.01
CA LEU A 216 -4.92 -3.01 11.99
C LEU A 216 -3.71 -2.09 11.83
N GLU A 217 -3.22 -1.93 10.61
CA GLU A 217 -2.31 -0.84 10.27
C GLU A 217 -3.02 0.20 9.44
N ARG A 218 -2.72 1.47 9.69
CA ARG A 218 -3.23 2.61 8.91
C ARG A 218 -2.06 3.51 8.55
N ILE A 219 -2.05 4.00 7.31
CA ILE A 219 -1.11 5.02 6.86
C ILE A 219 -1.91 6.16 6.23
N ALA A 220 -1.55 7.39 6.58
CA ALA A 220 -2.17 8.60 6.05
C ALA A 220 -1.10 9.51 5.43
N ARG A 221 -1.32 9.97 4.20
CA ARG A 221 -0.57 11.06 3.58
C ARG A 221 -1.42 12.33 3.64
N ARG A 222 -0.88 13.41 4.19
CA ARG A 222 -1.59 14.71 4.23
C ARG A 222 -0.90 15.73 3.34
N TYR A 223 -1.71 16.43 2.57
CA TYR A 223 -1.29 17.48 1.65
C TYR A 223 -1.83 18.82 2.12
N SER A 224 -0.99 19.85 2.10
CA SER A 224 -1.41 21.22 2.41
C SER A 224 -2.20 21.85 1.25
N ASP A 225 -2.78 23.02 1.52
CA ASP A 225 -3.50 23.85 0.55
C ASP A 225 -2.69 24.20 -0.70
N ASN A 226 -1.37 24.34 -0.58
CA ASN A 226 -0.45 24.54 -1.70
C ASN A 226 -0.09 23.25 -2.47
N GLY A 227 -0.67 22.10 -2.09
CA GLY A 227 -0.45 20.80 -2.72
C GLY A 227 0.87 20.10 -2.37
N ALA A 228 1.63 20.62 -1.41
CA ALA A 228 2.82 19.95 -0.88
C ALA A 228 2.45 18.84 0.10
N LEU A 229 3.22 17.75 0.12
CA LEU A 229 3.13 16.72 1.14
C LEU A 229 3.58 17.32 2.49
N ALA A 230 2.65 17.41 3.43
CA ALA A 230 2.88 17.96 4.76
C ALA A 230 3.33 16.89 5.76
N SER A 231 2.75 15.68 5.69
CA SER A 231 3.12 14.57 6.58
C SER A 231 2.76 13.21 5.99
N VAL A 232 3.46 12.18 6.46
CA VAL A 232 3.09 10.77 6.31
C VAL A 232 3.06 10.15 7.70
N GLU A 233 1.90 9.67 8.12
CA GLU A 233 1.65 9.13 9.44
C GLU A 233 1.33 7.64 9.35
N HIS A 234 1.76 6.89 10.36
CA HIS A 234 1.51 5.46 10.48
C HIS A 234 1.00 5.15 11.88
N GLN A 235 0.01 4.27 11.95
CA GLN A 235 -0.53 3.75 13.20
C GLN A 235 -0.61 2.24 13.10
N LEU A 236 -0.08 1.55 14.12
CA LEU A 236 -0.33 0.15 14.38
C LEU A 236 -1.29 0.05 15.56
N LEU A 237 -2.43 -0.59 15.31
CA LEU A 237 -3.57 -0.66 16.19
C LEU A 237 -3.90 -2.13 16.50
N THR A 238 -4.17 -2.44 17.77
CA THR A 238 -4.55 -3.79 18.22
C THR A 238 -5.73 -3.79 19.19
N ARG A 239 -6.42 -4.93 19.27
CA ARG A 239 -7.55 -5.16 20.19
C ARG A 239 -7.48 -6.56 20.81
#